data_AF-A0A956RV22-F1
#
_entry.id   AF-A0A956RV22-F1
#
_cell.length_a   1.000
_cell.length_b   1.000
_cell.length_c   1.000
_cell.angle_alpha   90.00
_cell.angle_beta   90.00
_cell.angle_gamma   90.00
#
_symmetry.space_group_name_H-M   'P 1'
#
loop_
_entity.id
_entity.type
_entity.pdbx_description
1 polymer ?
#
loop_
_entity_poly.entity_id
_entity_poly.type
_entity_poly.pdbx_seq_one_letter_code
_entity_poly.pdbx_strand_id
1 'polypeptide(L)'
;MADRTIERLVNEFQNTNDQRTRDRAFEEIYCRYIQLVRSVIKKHGAMLGAFRIEEIAQKCMIYVAEELTEFQFIDEKKFVSWIGSIAYFTTKDELKIVKKQNTVELDNAHDIKDDTGDHSERQGLTLEQWMKKEEAVLLELFDRWQQFDDVGFKINYLFHVEGKNDNEIADWLKKKPDAAKKQRLRSLKRFTEDLQKEDNVKSLDEWIDKYS
;
A
#
# COMPACT_ATOMS: atom_id res chain seq x y z
N MET A 1 -3.35 -13.34 -22.26
CA MET A 1 -2.12 -12.55 -22.43
C MET A 1 -1.72 -12.07 -21.04
N ALA A 2 -0.47 -12.28 -20.61
CA ALA A 2 0.00 -11.81 -19.31
C ALA A 2 0.08 -10.28 -19.30
N ASP A 3 -0.34 -9.65 -18.19
CA ASP A 3 -0.18 -8.22 -17.96
C ASP A 3 1.32 -7.88 -17.90
N ARG A 4 1.82 -7.08 -18.85
CA ARG A 4 3.24 -6.65 -18.91
C ARG A 4 3.44 -5.26 -18.32
N THR A 5 2.48 -4.75 -17.54
CA THR A 5 2.53 -3.39 -17.02
C THR A 5 3.76 -3.14 -16.15
N ILE A 6 4.15 -4.10 -15.30
CA ILE A 6 5.33 -3.95 -14.43
C ILE A 6 6.62 -4.02 -15.23
N GLU A 7 6.74 -4.98 -16.17
CA GLU A 7 7.89 -5.07 -17.07
C GLU A 7 8.11 -3.75 -17.83
N ARG A 8 7.03 -3.12 -18.31
CA ARG A 8 7.09 -1.79 -18.95
C ARG A 8 7.63 -0.73 -17.98
N LEU A 9 7.11 -0.65 -16.76
CA LEU A 9 7.54 0.35 -15.77
C LEU A 9 9.01 0.20 -15.38
N VAL A 10 9.47 -1.05 -15.20
CA VAL A 10 10.89 -1.34 -14.92
C VAL A 10 11.76 -0.90 -16.10
N ASN A 11 11.35 -1.22 -17.33
CA ASN A 11 12.07 -0.79 -18.52
C ASN A 11 12.09 0.73 -18.70
N GLU A 12 10.98 1.41 -18.43
CA GLU A 12 10.89 2.88 -18.45
C GLU A 12 11.82 3.50 -17.39
N PHE A 13 11.89 2.92 -16.20
CA PHE A 13 12.79 3.40 -15.15
C PHE A 13 14.28 3.21 -15.48
N GLN A 14 14.64 2.09 -16.10
CA GLN A 14 16.03 1.71 -16.38
C GLN A 14 16.60 2.34 -17.66
N ASN A 15 15.80 2.39 -18.73
CA ASN A 15 16.33 2.61 -20.09
C ASN A 15 16.02 4.00 -20.66
N THR A 16 15.24 4.83 -19.97
CA THR A 16 15.00 6.20 -20.42
C THR A 16 16.04 7.16 -19.86
N ASN A 17 16.45 8.14 -20.69
CA ASN A 17 17.30 9.25 -20.25
C ASN A 17 16.49 10.43 -19.70
N ASP A 18 15.15 10.41 -19.84
CA ASP A 18 14.28 11.46 -19.33
C ASP A 18 13.95 11.24 -17.85
N GLN A 19 14.46 12.13 -16.99
CA GLN A 19 14.23 12.08 -15.54
C GLN A 19 12.74 12.06 -15.19
N ARG A 20 11.89 12.82 -15.90
CA ARG A 20 10.45 12.85 -15.61
C ARG A 20 9.78 11.50 -15.86
N THR A 21 10.18 10.81 -16.93
CA THR A 21 9.68 9.48 -17.24
C THR A 21 10.16 8.46 -16.20
N ARG A 22 11.43 8.54 -15.76
CA ARG A 22 11.95 7.70 -14.66
C ARG A 22 11.17 7.91 -13.36
N ASP A 23 10.99 9.16 -12.95
CA ASP A 23 10.29 9.52 -11.71
C ASP A 23 8.84 9.01 -11.73
N ARG A 24 8.13 9.21 -12.84
CA ARG A 24 6.76 8.72 -13.01
C ARG A 24 6.67 7.19 -12.99
N ALA A 25 7.59 6.50 -13.65
CA ALA A 25 7.61 5.05 -13.65
C ALA A 25 7.83 4.50 -12.24
N PHE A 26 8.74 5.13 -11.48
CA PHE A 26 8.98 4.78 -10.08
C PHE A 26 7.80 5.13 -9.17
N GLU A 27 7.15 6.27 -9.36
CA GLU A 27 5.95 6.65 -8.62
C GLU A 27 4.81 5.63 -8.80
N GLU A 28 4.62 5.13 -10.03
CA GLU A 28 3.65 4.05 -10.28
C GLU A 28 4.04 2.73 -9.58
N ILE A 29 5.34 2.38 -9.55
CA ILE A 29 5.84 1.22 -8.80
C ILE A 29 5.61 1.43 -7.29
N TYR A 30 5.94 2.61 -6.77
CA TYR A 30 5.76 3.00 -5.37
C TYR A 30 4.30 2.83 -4.94
N CYS A 31 3.37 3.45 -5.68
CA CYS A 31 1.94 3.39 -5.36
C CYS A 31 1.40 1.94 -5.39
N ARG A 32 1.91 1.09 -6.27
CA ARG A 32 1.50 -0.32 -6.37
C ARG A 32 2.00 -1.18 -5.22
N TYR A 33 3.23 -0.96 -4.74
CA TYR A 33 3.90 -1.90 -3.83
C TYR A 33 4.12 -1.37 -2.40
N ILE A 34 3.85 -0.10 -2.11
CA ILE A 34 4.03 0.44 -0.76
C ILE A 34 3.22 -0.31 0.30
N GLN A 35 2.01 -0.77 -0.03
CA GLN A 35 1.20 -1.55 0.90
C GLN A 35 1.75 -2.96 1.16
N LEU A 36 2.36 -3.60 0.15
CA LEU A 36 3.10 -4.85 0.33
C LEU A 36 4.27 -4.64 1.29
N VAL A 37 5.07 -3.59 1.06
CA VAL A 37 6.21 -3.22 1.89
C VAL A 37 5.77 -3.00 3.34
N ARG A 38 4.72 -2.18 3.56
CA ARG A 38 4.13 -1.95 4.89
C ARG A 38 3.67 -3.24 5.56
N SER A 39 3.05 -4.16 4.81
CA SER A 39 2.58 -5.45 5.32
C SER A 39 3.76 -6.33 5.80
N VAL A 40 4.83 -6.41 5.00
CA VAL A 40 6.06 -7.14 5.38
C VAL A 40 6.69 -6.52 6.64
N ILE A 41 6.82 -5.20 6.69
CA ILE A 41 7.39 -4.50 7.87
C ILE A 41 6.55 -4.77 9.11
N LYS A 42 5.21 -4.66 9.03
CA LYS A 42 4.31 -4.96 10.17
C LYS A 42 4.45 -6.39 10.67
N LYS A 43 4.52 -7.35 9.74
CA LYS A 43 4.68 -8.77 10.06
C LYS A 43 5.98 -9.06 10.80
N HIS A 44 7.08 -8.43 10.40
CA HIS A 44 8.42 -8.72 10.94
C HIS A 44 8.88 -7.74 12.02
N GLY A 45 8.24 -6.59 12.12
CA GLY A 45 8.50 -5.51 13.08
C GLY A 45 7.29 -5.25 13.96
N ALA A 46 6.63 -6.30 14.46
CA ALA A 46 5.39 -6.20 15.25
C ALA A 46 5.49 -5.30 16.51
N MET A 47 6.71 -4.99 16.97
CA MET A 47 6.98 -4.08 18.09
C MET A 47 7.25 -2.63 17.69
N LEU A 48 7.29 -2.34 16.39
CA LEU A 48 7.58 -1.01 15.88
C LEU A 48 6.30 -0.17 15.88
N GLY A 49 6.39 1.02 16.46
CA GLY A 49 5.34 2.02 16.35
C GLY A 49 5.09 2.37 14.89
N ALA A 50 3.86 2.77 14.60
CA ALA A 50 3.40 2.97 13.24
C ALA A 50 4.16 4.10 12.49
N PHE A 51 4.64 5.13 13.20
CA PHE A 51 5.56 6.13 12.64
C PHE A 51 6.85 5.49 12.11
N ARG A 52 7.45 4.60 12.91
CA ARG A 52 8.68 3.89 12.53
C ARG A 52 8.44 2.96 11.34
N ILE A 53 7.26 2.35 11.25
CA ILE A 53 6.88 1.53 10.09
C ILE A 53 6.91 2.38 8.81
N GLU A 54 6.39 3.61 8.83
CA GLU A 54 6.41 4.49 7.66
C GLU A 54 7.82 4.96 7.31
N GLU A 55 8.67 5.29 8.29
CA GLU A 55 10.09 5.62 8.04
C GLU A 55 10.82 4.45 7.36
N ILE A 56 10.60 3.23 7.84
CA ILE A 56 11.20 2.02 7.27
C ILE A 56 10.65 1.75 5.87
N ALA A 57 9.35 1.98 5.64
CA ALA A 57 8.73 1.82 4.34
C ALA A 57 9.32 2.80 3.31
N GLN A 58 9.50 4.06 3.68
CA GLN A 58 10.17 5.06 2.83
C GLN A 58 11.62 4.65 2.53
N LYS A 59 12.37 4.25 3.56
CA LYS A 59 13.76 3.78 3.40
C LYS A 59 13.85 2.55 2.48
N CYS A 60 12.93 1.60 2.63
CA CYS A 60 12.84 0.44 1.76
C CYS A 60 12.59 0.85 0.30
N MET A 61 11.69 1.81 0.05
CA MET A 61 11.43 2.26 -1.32
C MET A 61 12.61 3.02 -1.92
N ILE A 62 13.40 3.74 -1.12
CA ILE A 62 14.68 4.32 -1.58
C ILE A 62 15.62 3.20 -2.06
N TYR A 63 15.80 2.14 -1.27
CA TYR A 63 16.63 0.99 -1.69
C TYR A 63 16.08 0.28 -2.93
N VAL A 64 14.75 0.16 -3.04
CA VAL A 64 14.14 -0.34 -4.28
C VAL A 64 14.54 0.55 -5.45
N ALA A 65 14.46 1.88 -5.35
CA ALA A 65 14.84 2.79 -6.44
C ALA A 65 16.32 2.64 -6.84
N GLU A 66 17.21 2.53 -5.86
CA GLU A 66 18.65 2.36 -6.07
C GLU A 66 18.96 1.04 -6.78
N GLU A 67 18.46 -0.08 -6.25
CA GLU A 67 18.72 -1.42 -6.79
C GLU A 67 17.93 -1.70 -8.09
N LEU A 68 16.83 -1.00 -8.33
CA LEU A 68 16.01 -1.18 -9.54
C LEU A 68 16.79 -0.85 -10.81
N THR A 69 17.87 -0.06 -10.73
CA THR A 69 18.74 0.24 -11.87
C THR A 69 19.47 -1.01 -12.42
N GLU A 70 19.78 -1.98 -11.56
CA GLU A 70 20.53 -3.19 -11.90
C GLU A 70 19.63 -4.44 -11.95
N PHE A 71 18.37 -4.31 -11.55
CA PHE A 71 17.44 -5.43 -11.46
C PHE A 71 17.13 -6.06 -12.83
N GLN A 72 17.31 -7.37 -12.97
CA GLN A 72 16.91 -8.09 -14.17
C GLN A 72 15.47 -8.59 -14.06
N PHE A 73 14.56 -7.96 -14.79
CA PHE A 73 13.16 -8.37 -14.79
C PHE A 73 12.97 -9.73 -15.49
N ILE A 74 12.44 -10.70 -14.76
CA ILE A 74 12.10 -12.04 -15.28
C ILE A 74 10.59 -12.21 -15.34
N ASP A 75 9.91 -12.04 -14.21
CA ASP A 75 8.46 -12.10 -14.10
C ASP A 75 7.98 -11.30 -12.87
N GLU A 76 6.68 -10.99 -12.84
CA GLU A 76 6.07 -10.20 -11.78
C GLU A 76 6.12 -10.87 -10.41
N LYS A 77 6.03 -12.21 -10.32
CA LYS A 77 6.08 -12.91 -9.03
C LYS A 77 7.47 -12.79 -8.40
N LYS A 78 8.51 -12.89 -9.21
CA LYS A 78 9.91 -12.67 -8.78
C LYS A 78 10.14 -11.21 -8.41
N PHE A 79 9.57 -10.27 -9.16
CA PHE A 79 9.63 -8.84 -8.81
C PHE A 79 9.00 -8.55 -7.44
N VAL A 80 7.80 -9.07 -7.19
CA VAL A 80 7.10 -8.97 -5.90
C VAL A 80 7.94 -9.59 -4.77
N SER A 81 8.49 -10.79 -4.98
CA SER A 81 9.34 -11.46 -4.01
C SER A 81 10.63 -10.68 -3.73
N TRP A 82 11.20 -10.03 -4.74
CA TRP A 82 12.40 -9.21 -4.61
C TRP A 82 12.14 -7.96 -3.77
N ILE A 83 11.08 -7.20 -4.06
CA ILE A 83 10.65 -6.06 -3.21
C ILE A 83 10.38 -6.52 -1.77
N GLY A 84 9.67 -7.64 -1.59
CA GLY A 84 9.40 -8.20 -0.26
C GLY A 84 10.68 -8.58 0.50
N SER A 85 11.73 -9.01 -0.20
CA SER A 85 13.03 -9.34 0.40
C SER A 85 13.76 -8.09 0.88
N ILE A 86 13.78 -7.01 0.08
CA ILE A 86 14.33 -5.71 0.48
C ILE A 86 13.60 -5.21 1.74
N ALA A 87 12.28 -5.26 1.76
CA ALA A 87 11.48 -4.86 2.93
C ALA A 87 11.81 -5.68 4.18
N TYR A 88 11.93 -7.00 4.04
CA TYR A 88 12.30 -7.89 5.15
C TYR A 88 13.69 -7.57 5.72
N PHE A 89 14.71 -7.44 4.86
CA PHE A 89 16.07 -7.16 5.31
C PHE A 89 16.19 -5.75 5.91
N THR A 90 15.54 -4.76 5.30
CA THR A 90 15.49 -3.39 5.84
C THR A 90 14.86 -3.38 7.24
N THR A 91 13.72 -4.06 7.42
CA THR A 91 13.08 -4.20 8.74
C THR A 91 14.00 -4.86 9.76
N LYS A 92 14.68 -5.94 9.36
CA LYS A 92 15.59 -6.67 10.24
C LYS A 92 16.77 -5.81 10.70
N ASP A 93 17.33 -5.00 9.82
CA ASP A 93 18.45 -4.11 10.14
C ASP A 93 18.00 -2.95 11.04
N GLU A 94 16.81 -2.41 10.80
CA GLU A 94 16.21 -1.38 11.65
C GLU A 94 15.92 -1.90 13.06
N LEU A 95 15.44 -3.13 13.19
CA LEU A 95 15.27 -3.77 14.50
C LEU A 95 16.61 -3.97 15.23
N LYS A 96 17.73 -4.19 14.53
CA LYS A 96 19.05 -4.24 15.17
C LYS A 96 19.46 -2.86 15.69
N ILE A 97 19.17 -1.79 14.95
CA ILE A 97 19.46 -0.41 15.35
C ILE A 97 18.63 -0.05 16.59
N VAL A 98 17.31 -0.29 16.56
CA VAL A 98 16.41 -0.05 17.69
C VAL A 98 16.85 -0.84 18.92
N LYS A 99 17.19 -2.13 18.76
CA LYS A 99 17.70 -2.93 19.87
C LYS A 99 18.97 -2.35 20.48
N LYS A 100 19.93 -1.89 19.65
CA LYS A 100 21.16 -1.25 20.13
C LYS A 100 20.89 0.08 20.82
N GLN A 101 19.99 0.90 20.28
CA GLN A 101 19.61 2.18 20.88
C GLN A 101 18.96 1.98 22.25
N ASN A 102 18.05 1.01 22.39
CA ASN A 102 17.45 0.68 23.67
C ASN A 102 18.47 0.18 24.70
N THR A 103 19.50 -0.57 24.29
CA THR A 103 20.58 -0.96 25.22
C THR A 103 21.41 0.24 25.67
N VAL A 104 21.70 1.19 24.76
CA VAL A 104 22.45 2.40 25.08
C VAL A 104 21.63 3.39 25.92
N GLU A 105 20.32 3.49 25.68
CA GLU A 105 19.41 4.30 26.50
C GLU A 105 19.22 3.69 27.90
N LEU A 106 19.22 2.36 28.04
CA LEU A 106 19.24 1.70 29.36
C LEU A 106 20.56 1.92 30.10
N ASP A 107 21.69 1.96 29.40
CA ASP A 107 22.99 2.30 30.01
C ASP A 107 23.06 3.79 30.42
N ASN A 108 22.38 4.69 29.70
CA ASN A 108 22.33 6.13 30.00
C ASN A 108 21.23 6.51 31.02
N ALA A 109 20.14 5.74 31.11
CA ALA A 109 19.03 5.97 32.04
C ALA A 109 19.39 5.64 33.49
N HIS A 110 20.53 4.97 33.74
CA HIS A 110 21.07 4.80 35.08
C HIS A 110 21.62 6.11 35.71
N ASP A 111 21.67 7.22 34.95
CA ASP A 111 22.21 8.51 35.42
C ASP A 111 21.20 9.69 35.42
N ILE A 112 19.92 9.48 35.10
CA ILE A 112 18.94 10.58 35.05
C ILE A 112 17.74 10.28 35.94
N LYS A 113 17.71 10.93 37.11
CA LYS A 113 16.52 11.11 37.95
C LYS A 113 15.68 12.27 37.42
N ASP A 114 14.36 12.04 37.42
CA ASP A 114 13.24 12.99 37.39
C ASP A 114 13.33 14.20 36.44
N ASP A 115 12.50 14.17 35.40
CA ASP A 115 11.61 15.30 35.12
C ASP A 115 10.40 14.82 34.28
N THR A 116 9.35 14.38 34.98
CA THR A 116 8.01 14.22 34.38
C THR A 116 7.40 15.60 34.19
N GLY A 117 7.53 16.13 32.97
CA GLY A 117 6.88 17.36 32.50
C GLY A 117 5.82 17.08 31.45
N ASP A 118 4.58 17.05 31.93
CA ASP A 118 3.30 16.99 31.23
C ASP A 118 3.17 17.98 30.03
N HIS A 119 2.91 17.44 28.83
CA HIS A 119 2.24 18.17 27.74
C HIS A 119 1.19 17.29 27.07
N SER A 120 -0.02 17.40 27.61
CA SER A 120 -1.26 16.86 27.09
C SER A 120 -1.62 17.37 25.69
N GLU A 121 -1.93 16.42 24.81
CA GLU A 121 -3.18 16.35 24.06
C GLU A 121 -3.44 17.40 22.96
N ARG A 122 -2.91 17.11 21.78
CA ARG A 122 -3.78 16.96 20.61
C ARG A 122 -3.91 15.47 20.33
N GLN A 123 -4.97 14.84 20.83
CA GLN A 123 -5.28 13.44 20.54
C GLN A 123 -5.68 13.29 19.07
N GLY A 124 -4.70 13.23 18.18
CA GLY A 124 -4.88 12.64 16.87
C GLY A 124 -4.98 11.13 17.02
N LEU A 125 -5.84 10.50 16.21
CA LEU A 125 -5.95 9.04 16.15
C LEU A 125 -4.56 8.42 15.97
N THR A 126 -4.26 7.38 16.74
CA THR A 126 -3.05 6.59 16.50
C THR A 126 -3.15 5.95 15.11
N LEU A 127 -2.03 5.77 14.41
CA LEU A 127 -2.05 5.22 13.05
C LEU A 127 -2.62 3.79 13.01
N GLU A 128 -2.58 3.02 14.10
CA GLU A 128 -3.30 1.73 14.22
C GLU A 128 -4.83 1.93 14.22
N GLN A 129 -5.33 2.97 14.91
CA GLN A 129 -6.73 3.37 14.84
C GLN A 129 -7.08 3.90 13.44
N TRP A 130 -6.19 4.64 12.78
CA TRP A 130 -6.36 5.12 11.41
C TRP A 130 -6.43 3.96 10.40
N MET A 131 -5.61 2.93 10.57
CA MET A 131 -5.61 1.74 9.73
C MET A 131 -6.85 0.87 9.92
N LYS A 132 -7.27 0.63 11.18
CA LYS A 132 -8.53 -0.06 11.47
C LYS A 132 -9.73 0.71 10.91
N LYS A 133 -9.64 2.05 10.90
CA LYS A 133 -10.61 2.93 10.26
C LYS A 133 -10.57 2.81 8.72
N GLU A 134 -9.40 2.82 8.08
CA GLU A 134 -9.28 2.59 6.63
C GLU A 134 -9.84 1.21 6.24
N GLU A 135 -9.59 0.16 7.02
CA GLU A 135 -10.11 -1.17 6.77
C GLU A 135 -11.65 -1.22 6.87
N ALA A 136 -12.23 -0.60 7.91
CA ALA A 136 -13.68 -0.49 8.05
C ALA A 136 -14.33 0.31 6.91
N VAL A 137 -13.70 1.41 6.50
CA VAL A 137 -14.15 2.24 5.36
C VAL A 137 -14.07 1.45 4.05
N LEU A 138 -13.00 0.70 3.83
CA LEU A 138 -12.85 -0.16 2.65
C LEU A 138 -13.93 -1.26 2.62
N LEU A 139 -14.24 -1.89 3.76
CA LEU A 139 -15.30 -2.89 3.85
C LEU A 139 -16.68 -2.31 3.57
N GLU A 140 -17.00 -1.14 4.14
CA GLU A 140 -18.26 -0.44 3.86
C GLU A 140 -18.36 -0.02 2.38
N LEU A 141 -17.25 0.46 1.81
CA LEU A 141 -17.16 0.80 0.39
C LEU A 141 -17.40 -0.41 -0.50
N PHE A 142 -16.86 -1.59 -0.14
CA PHE A 142 -17.12 -2.83 -0.85
C PHE A 142 -18.58 -3.25 -0.77
N ASP A 143 -19.22 -3.17 0.41
CA ASP A 143 -20.65 -3.45 0.59
C ASP A 143 -21.51 -2.53 -0.27
N ARG A 144 -21.22 -1.23 -0.29
CA ARG A 144 -21.94 -0.26 -1.14
C ARG A 144 -21.72 -0.55 -2.62
N TRP A 145 -20.48 -0.86 -3.03
CA TRP A 145 -20.16 -1.21 -4.41
C TRP A 145 -20.96 -2.41 -4.90
N GLN A 146 -21.06 -3.45 -4.08
CA GLN A 146 -21.89 -4.60 -4.38
C GLN A 146 -23.37 -4.22 -4.56
N GLN A 147 -23.89 -3.27 -3.79
CA GLN A 147 -25.29 -2.85 -3.87
C GLN A 147 -25.64 -2.07 -5.15
N PHE A 148 -24.76 -1.18 -5.64
CA PHE A 148 -25.08 -0.33 -6.80
C PHE A 148 -24.59 -0.88 -8.15
N ASP A 149 -23.62 -1.80 -8.15
CA ASP A 149 -23.05 -2.40 -9.36
C ASP A 149 -22.53 -3.81 -9.06
N ASP A 150 -23.40 -4.73 -8.62
CA ASP A 150 -23.05 -6.12 -8.27
C ASP A 150 -22.24 -6.82 -9.37
N VAL A 151 -22.58 -6.57 -10.64
CA VAL A 151 -21.84 -7.15 -11.78
C VAL A 151 -20.44 -6.53 -11.89
N GLY A 152 -20.31 -5.21 -11.78
CA GLY A 152 -19.03 -4.53 -11.82
C GLY A 152 -18.14 -4.81 -10.60
N PHE A 153 -18.72 -4.93 -9.41
CA PHE A 153 -18.07 -5.41 -8.19
C PHE A 153 -17.52 -6.82 -8.40
N LYS A 154 -18.35 -7.77 -8.86
CA LYS A 154 -17.90 -9.15 -9.16
C LYS A 154 -16.79 -9.18 -10.19
N ILE A 155 -16.89 -8.40 -11.27
CA ILE A 155 -15.83 -8.31 -12.28
C ILE A 155 -14.50 -7.85 -11.66
N ASN A 156 -14.53 -6.82 -10.80
CA ASN A 156 -13.33 -6.32 -10.14
C ASN A 156 -12.81 -7.26 -9.07
N TYR A 157 -13.69 -7.95 -8.33
CA TYR A 157 -13.33 -9.02 -7.40
C TYR A 157 -12.61 -10.17 -8.13
N LEU A 158 -13.19 -10.67 -9.22
CA LEU A 158 -12.59 -11.73 -10.05
C LEU A 158 -11.21 -11.32 -10.57
N PHE A 159 -11.04 -10.07 -10.99
CA PHE A 159 -9.77 -9.56 -11.51
C PHE A 159 -8.72 -9.35 -10.42
N HIS A 160 -9.06 -8.64 -9.34
CA HIS A 160 -8.11 -8.19 -8.33
C HIS A 160 -7.89 -9.19 -7.19
N VAL A 161 -8.92 -9.96 -6.82
CA VAL A 161 -8.86 -10.91 -5.70
C VAL A 161 -8.60 -12.34 -6.20
N GLU A 162 -9.33 -12.78 -7.21
CA GLU A 162 -9.13 -14.13 -7.78
C GLU A 162 -8.03 -14.19 -8.86
N GLY A 163 -7.50 -13.04 -9.30
CA GLY A 163 -6.41 -12.98 -10.28
C GLY A 163 -6.81 -13.39 -11.71
N LYS A 164 -8.10 -13.38 -12.04
CA LYS A 164 -8.58 -13.72 -13.39
C LYS A 164 -8.25 -12.63 -14.39
N ASN A 165 -7.88 -13.03 -15.60
CA ASN A 165 -7.63 -12.10 -16.69
C ASN A 165 -8.92 -11.70 -17.44
N ASP A 166 -8.85 -10.64 -18.25
CA ASP A 166 -10.02 -10.09 -18.95
C ASP A 166 -10.70 -11.11 -19.90
N ASN A 167 -10.00 -12.15 -20.39
CA ASN A 167 -10.63 -13.21 -21.21
C ASN A 167 -11.48 -14.15 -20.35
N GLU A 168 -10.97 -14.59 -19.20
CA GLU A 168 -11.69 -15.46 -18.28
C GLU A 168 -12.95 -14.77 -17.72
N ILE A 169 -12.84 -13.47 -17.46
CA ILE A 169 -13.98 -12.63 -17.07
C ILE A 169 -14.97 -12.49 -18.22
N ALA A 170 -14.49 -12.34 -19.46
CA ALA A 170 -15.35 -12.23 -20.64
C ALA A 170 -16.15 -13.51 -20.90
N ASP A 171 -15.53 -14.67 -20.70
CA ASP A 171 -16.21 -15.97 -20.79
C ASP A 171 -17.31 -16.09 -19.74
N TRP A 172 -17.03 -15.67 -18.49
CA TRP A 172 -18.03 -15.62 -17.42
C TRP A 172 -19.19 -14.68 -17.76
N LEU A 173 -18.89 -13.49 -18.30
CA LEU A 173 -19.89 -12.52 -18.76
C LEU A 173 -20.62 -12.92 -20.05
N LYS A 174 -20.15 -13.96 -20.75
CA LYS A 174 -20.57 -14.30 -22.13
C LYS A 174 -20.44 -13.10 -23.08
N LYS A 175 -19.33 -12.37 -23.00
CA LYS A 175 -19.02 -11.17 -23.79
C LYS A 175 -17.64 -11.27 -24.44
N LYS A 176 -17.30 -10.30 -25.30
CA LYS A 176 -15.93 -10.16 -25.84
C LYS A 176 -14.97 -9.63 -24.77
N PRO A 177 -13.67 -10.02 -24.78
CA PRO A 177 -12.64 -9.52 -23.85
C PRO A 177 -12.60 -8.00 -23.73
N ASP A 178 -12.66 -7.28 -24.84
CA ASP A 178 -12.65 -5.80 -24.83
C ASP A 178 -13.87 -5.20 -24.11
N ALA A 179 -15.02 -5.86 -24.21
CA ALA A 179 -16.23 -5.42 -23.52
C ALA A 179 -16.14 -5.68 -22.01
N ALA A 180 -15.59 -6.82 -21.61
CA ALA A 180 -15.31 -7.14 -20.20
C ALA A 180 -14.31 -6.16 -19.59
N LYS A 181 -13.19 -5.90 -20.28
CA LYS A 181 -12.19 -4.90 -19.88
C LYS A 181 -12.80 -3.50 -19.75
N LYS A 182 -13.58 -3.04 -20.74
CA LYS A 182 -14.28 -1.74 -20.66
C LYS A 182 -15.25 -1.68 -19.49
N GLN A 183 -15.99 -2.75 -19.22
CA GLN A 183 -16.94 -2.81 -18.11
C GLN A 183 -16.22 -2.79 -16.75
N ARG A 184 -15.13 -3.54 -16.60
CA ARG A 184 -14.25 -3.52 -15.41
C ARG A 184 -13.74 -2.11 -15.11
N LEU A 185 -13.12 -1.48 -16.10
CA LEU A 185 -12.54 -0.13 -15.96
C LEU A 185 -13.61 0.93 -15.66
N ARG A 186 -14.82 0.81 -16.24
CA ARG A 186 -15.93 1.72 -15.93
C ARG A 186 -16.41 1.56 -14.50
N SER A 187 -16.56 0.32 -14.04
CA SER A 187 -16.99 0.04 -12.67
C SER A 187 -15.95 0.52 -11.65
N LEU A 188 -14.65 0.24 -11.92
CA LEU A 188 -13.56 0.73 -11.09
C LEU A 188 -13.51 2.25 -11.05
N LYS A 189 -13.64 2.92 -12.21
CA LYS A 189 -13.70 4.37 -12.28
C LYS A 189 -14.86 4.94 -11.46
N ARG A 190 -16.04 4.36 -11.57
CA ARG A 190 -17.21 4.78 -10.78
C ARG A 190 -16.99 4.60 -9.28
N PHE A 191 -16.39 3.48 -8.87
CA PHE A 191 -16.00 3.25 -7.49
C PHE A 191 -14.99 4.30 -6.99
N THR A 192 -13.98 4.64 -7.80
CA THR A 192 -13.01 5.70 -7.46
C THR A 192 -13.66 7.09 -7.40
N GLU A 193 -14.61 7.38 -8.29
CA GLU A 193 -15.37 8.65 -8.27
C GLU A 193 -16.29 8.73 -7.04
N ASP A 194 -16.92 7.62 -6.63
CA ASP A 194 -17.73 7.57 -5.42
C ASP A 194 -16.85 7.74 -4.16
N LEU A 195 -15.64 7.18 -4.16
CA LEU A 195 -14.62 7.43 -3.13
C LEU A 195 -14.26 8.92 -2.97
N GLN A 196 -14.33 9.70 -4.04
CA GLN A 196 -13.92 11.12 -4.06
C GLN A 196 -15.05 12.11 -3.75
N LYS A 197 -16.30 11.65 -3.62
CA LYS A 197 -17.44 12.55 -3.34
C LYS A 197 -17.41 13.04 -1.88
N GLU A 198 -17.53 14.37 -1.71
CA GLU A 198 -17.54 15.05 -0.40
C GLU A 198 -18.56 14.47 0.60
N ASP A 199 -19.70 13.95 0.15
CA ASP A 199 -20.72 13.37 1.06
C ASP A 199 -20.23 12.08 1.73
N ASN A 200 -19.32 11.33 1.10
CA ASN A 200 -18.68 10.16 1.72
C ASN A 200 -17.58 10.57 2.71
N VAL A 201 -16.89 11.69 2.45
CA VAL A 201 -15.87 12.26 3.35
C VAL A 201 -16.53 12.92 4.57
N LYS A 202 -17.65 13.65 4.39
CA LYS A 202 -18.43 14.29 5.46
C LYS A 202 -19.19 13.29 6.35
N SER A 203 -19.78 12.24 5.76
CA SER A 203 -20.39 11.16 6.56
C SER A 203 -19.33 10.43 7.41
N LEU A 204 -18.08 10.44 6.96
CA LEU A 204 -16.95 9.90 7.72
C LEU A 204 -16.64 10.77 8.94
N ASP A 205 -16.56 12.10 8.77
CA ASP A 205 -16.29 13.04 9.85
C ASP A 205 -17.43 13.05 10.90
N GLU A 206 -18.69 13.03 10.46
CA GLU A 206 -19.85 12.95 11.37
C GLU A 206 -19.93 11.60 12.12
N TRP A 207 -19.48 10.51 11.50
CA TRP A 207 -19.40 9.20 12.14
C TRP A 207 -18.20 9.10 13.08
N ILE A 208 -17.08 9.77 12.75
CA ILE A 208 -15.90 9.92 13.62
C ILE A 208 -16.30 10.66 14.91
N ASP A 209 -17.03 11.77 14.81
CA ASP A 209 -17.52 12.54 15.96
C ASP A 209 -18.52 11.75 16.83
N LYS A 210 -19.25 10.79 16.25
CA LYS A 210 -20.24 9.98 16.98
C LYS A 210 -19.60 8.91 17.89
N TYR A 211 -18.36 8.51 17.61
CA TYR A 211 -17.70 7.39 18.30
C TYR A 211 -16.32 7.73 18.88
N SER A 212 -15.90 8.99 18.82
CA SER A 212 -14.86 9.60 19.67
C SER A 212 -15.45 10.07 21.00
#